data_AF-A0A4P6PED9-F1
#
_entry.id   AF-A0A4P6PED9-F1
#
_cell.length_a   1.000
_cell.length_b   1.000
_cell.length_c   1.000
_cell.angle_alpha   90.00
_cell.angle_beta   90.00
_cell.angle_gamma   90.00
#
_symmetry.space_group_name_H-M   'P 1'
#
loop_
_entity.id
_entity.type
_entity.pdbx_description
1 polymer ?
#
loop_
_entity_poly.entity_id
_entity_poly.type
_entity_poly.pdbx_seq_one_letter_code
_entity_poly.pdbx_strand_id
1 'polypeptide(L)'
;MKPLLFLFSLLALFTDTASADAFYIWQQQWSSNVLMAVTNESPTTLYPIVSEIPASGQSTLIPIPWKPLQQTRHTFVPVIRVPLSAFNRSDLETELIRLCTELPDFQELQLDLDCPESRLSEYADLLRKIRPQLPEKILSVTALPVHLDNRAFERVALNCDYYVLQVHGLDVPDHMNRHAELMNPATADRAIRRAEKLGRPYSIALPCYAYELNFDPDTGRFLYLTAEGPSGRHNTVKRRIAARHRDLIHQLHQFRSLEYARSLIWFRLPVDGDRLCLPRPALAEIQHGRLPQNDLTCIFIPISDTTFEISLVNGNIIHSHEAELELNWNNPRGMYDLYRTATSPAKKAGLLPATLTAPVPAPGSQIRIGWFSTRQLPHIEVHLK
;
A
#
# COMPACT_ATOMS: atom_id res chain seq x y z
N MET A 1 32.98 7.07 57.14
CA MET A 1 33.24 6.16 56.00
C MET A 1 31.92 5.93 55.29
N LYS A 2 31.76 6.46 54.08
CA LYS A 2 30.53 6.38 53.27
C LYS A 2 30.59 5.12 52.38
N PRO A 3 29.50 4.34 52.22
CA PRO A 3 29.47 3.29 51.22
C PRO A 3 29.18 3.89 49.84
N LEU A 4 29.89 3.36 48.85
CA LEU A 4 29.88 3.76 47.44
C LEU A 4 28.62 3.18 46.78
N LEU A 5 27.74 4.03 46.23
CA LEU A 5 26.67 3.59 45.33
C LEU A 5 27.30 3.20 43.98
N PHE A 6 27.15 1.94 43.58
CA PHE A 6 27.36 1.52 42.20
C PHE A 6 26.08 1.80 41.40
N LEU A 7 26.11 2.85 40.59
CA LEU A 7 25.09 3.13 39.58
C LEU A 7 25.42 2.27 38.34
N PHE A 8 24.66 1.20 38.10
CA PHE A 8 24.71 0.49 36.83
C PHE A 8 23.94 1.31 35.79
N SER A 9 24.65 2.15 35.03
CA SER A 9 24.14 2.72 33.80
C SER A 9 24.11 1.62 32.73
N LEU A 10 22.92 1.03 32.51
CA LEU A 10 22.67 0.19 31.35
C LEU A 10 22.57 1.10 30.12
N LEU A 11 23.72 1.45 29.53
CA LEU A 11 23.75 1.92 28.14
C LEU A 11 23.39 0.72 27.26
N ALA A 12 22.14 0.62 26.85
CA ALA A 12 21.77 -0.19 25.71
C ALA A 12 22.42 0.44 24.47
N LEU A 13 23.56 -0.12 24.07
CA LEU A 13 24.17 0.10 22.76
C LEU A 13 23.20 -0.46 21.71
N PHE A 14 22.28 0.37 21.23
CA PHE A 14 21.58 0.11 19.97
C PHE A 14 22.59 0.32 18.85
N THR A 15 23.26 -0.76 18.46
CA THR A 15 24.06 -0.79 17.25
C THR A 15 23.12 -0.73 16.04
N ASP A 16 23.11 0.44 15.42
CA ASP A 16 22.86 0.75 14.02
C ASP A 16 22.60 -0.47 13.10
N THR A 17 21.32 -0.81 12.94
CA THR A 17 20.79 -1.29 11.66
C THR A 17 19.50 -0.53 11.45
N ALA A 18 19.36 0.17 10.31
CA ALA A 18 18.04 0.50 9.81
C ALA A 18 17.24 -0.82 9.83
N SER A 19 16.26 -0.92 10.73
CA SER A 19 15.40 -2.09 10.86
C SER A 19 14.88 -2.43 9.46
N ALA A 20 14.96 -3.71 9.06
CA ALA A 20 14.37 -4.15 7.81
C ALA A 20 12.93 -3.62 7.75
N ASP A 21 12.55 -2.99 6.63
CA ASP A 21 11.27 -2.29 6.55
C ASP A 21 10.11 -3.26 6.87
N ALA A 22 9.19 -2.79 7.70
CA ALA A 22 8.02 -3.56 8.11
C ALA A 22 6.92 -3.50 7.04
N PHE A 23 5.94 -4.41 7.10
CA PHE A 23 4.82 -4.44 6.15
C PHE A 23 3.48 -4.69 6.81
N TYR A 24 2.43 -4.03 6.34
CA TYR A 24 1.06 -4.45 6.62
C TYR A 24 0.61 -5.61 5.73
N ILE A 25 -0.23 -6.47 6.28
CA ILE A 25 -0.93 -7.52 5.54
C ILE A 25 -2.42 -7.30 5.75
N TRP A 26 -3.07 -6.67 4.78
CA TRP A 26 -4.48 -6.28 4.84
C TRP A 26 -5.44 -7.37 4.38
N GLN A 27 -4.92 -8.39 3.69
CA GLN A 27 -5.73 -9.49 3.18
C GLN A 27 -6.34 -10.29 4.34
N GLN A 28 -7.66 -10.23 4.45
CA GLN A 28 -8.40 -11.07 5.41
C GLN A 28 -8.49 -12.53 4.95
N GLN A 29 -8.37 -12.78 3.64
CA GLN A 29 -8.31 -14.12 3.06
C GLN A 29 -6.85 -14.52 2.80
N TRP A 30 -6.37 -15.51 3.54
CA TRP A 30 -5.00 -16.04 3.41
C TRP A 30 -4.92 -17.07 2.29
N SER A 31 -4.66 -16.60 1.07
CA SER A 31 -4.40 -17.46 -0.08
C SER A 31 -2.98 -18.05 -0.05
N SER A 32 -2.70 -19.00 -0.96
CA SER A 32 -1.34 -19.51 -1.17
C SER A 32 -0.36 -18.40 -1.51
N ASN A 33 -0.78 -17.39 -2.28
CA ASN A 33 0.10 -16.27 -2.67
C ASN A 33 0.44 -15.39 -1.46
N VAL A 34 -0.52 -15.14 -0.56
CA VAL A 34 -0.25 -14.39 0.68
C VAL A 34 0.72 -15.17 1.56
N LEU A 35 0.48 -16.47 1.74
CA LEU A 35 1.35 -17.33 2.54
C LEU A 35 2.78 -17.41 1.97
N MET A 36 2.92 -17.53 0.65
CA MET A 36 4.21 -17.50 -0.04
C MET A 36 4.90 -16.14 0.10
N ALA A 37 4.18 -15.03 -0.08
CA ALA A 37 4.74 -13.69 0.07
C ALA A 37 5.32 -13.48 1.46
N VAL A 38 4.60 -13.89 2.51
CA VAL A 38 5.11 -13.84 3.89
C VAL A 38 6.29 -14.77 4.09
N THR A 39 6.21 -16.01 3.65
CA THR A 39 7.26 -17.02 3.93
C THR A 39 8.57 -16.73 3.19
N ASN A 40 8.50 -16.10 2.02
CA ASN A 40 9.67 -15.75 1.20
C ASN A 40 10.27 -14.37 1.55
N GLU A 41 9.58 -13.55 2.34
CA GLU A 41 10.09 -12.25 2.74
C GLU A 41 11.28 -12.40 3.70
N SER A 42 12.24 -11.49 3.60
CA SER A 42 13.35 -11.49 4.56
C SER A 42 12.83 -11.19 5.97
N PRO A 43 13.47 -11.71 7.04
CA PRO A 43 13.02 -11.47 8.41
C PRO A 43 12.79 -9.97 8.68
N THR A 44 11.57 -9.65 9.11
CA THR A 44 11.07 -8.27 9.30
C THR A 44 9.86 -8.29 10.24
N THR A 45 9.33 -7.11 10.58
CA THR A 45 8.06 -6.96 11.30
C THR A 45 6.89 -6.94 10.33
N LEU A 46 5.86 -7.75 10.60
CA LEU A 46 4.65 -7.84 9.80
C LEU A 46 3.44 -7.47 10.65
N TYR A 47 2.55 -6.66 10.09
CA TYR A 47 1.35 -6.12 10.71
C TYR A 47 0.10 -6.74 10.06
N PRO A 48 -0.25 -8.01 10.36
CA PRO A 48 -1.44 -8.63 9.81
C PRO A 48 -2.71 -8.12 10.48
N ILE A 49 -3.74 -7.82 9.69
CA ILE A 49 -5.09 -7.65 10.23
C ILE A 49 -5.57 -8.98 10.81
N VAL A 50 -5.92 -8.97 12.09
CA VAL A 50 -6.43 -10.16 12.80
C VAL A 50 -7.92 -10.07 13.07
N SER A 51 -8.50 -8.87 13.03
CA SER A 51 -9.94 -8.66 13.14
C SER A 51 -10.34 -7.30 12.60
N GLU A 52 -11.55 -7.20 12.07
CA GLU A 52 -12.24 -5.95 11.81
C GLU A 52 -13.51 -5.93 12.66
N ILE A 53 -13.67 -4.92 13.52
CA ILE A 53 -14.83 -4.82 14.40
C ILE A 53 -16.05 -4.41 13.55
N PRO A 54 -17.12 -5.23 13.50
CA PRO A 54 -18.30 -4.87 12.73
C PRO A 54 -19.07 -3.73 13.44
N ALA A 55 -19.90 -3.02 12.68
CA ALA A 55 -20.76 -1.96 13.21
C ALA A 55 -21.74 -2.46 14.30
N SER A 56 -22.06 -3.75 14.29
CA SER A 56 -22.90 -4.43 15.27
C SER A 56 -22.54 -5.90 15.38
N GLY A 57 -22.80 -6.52 16.55
CA GLY A 57 -22.50 -7.93 16.78
C GLY A 57 -21.05 -8.18 17.18
N GLN A 58 -20.71 -9.44 17.42
CA GLN A 58 -19.37 -9.81 17.87
C GLN A 58 -18.40 -9.89 16.68
N SER A 59 -17.18 -9.37 16.85
CA SER A 59 -16.10 -9.54 15.89
C SER A 59 -15.50 -10.95 15.97
N THR A 60 -14.94 -11.40 14.86
CA THR A 60 -14.25 -12.69 14.76
C THR A 60 -12.77 -12.48 14.45
N LEU A 61 -11.94 -13.41 14.92
CA LEU A 61 -10.55 -13.47 14.49
C LEU A 61 -10.48 -14.06 13.08
N ILE A 62 -9.65 -13.45 12.24
CA ILE A 62 -9.33 -13.94 10.91
C ILE A 62 -8.52 -15.26 11.06
N PRO A 63 -8.85 -16.31 10.30
CA PRO A 63 -8.16 -17.60 10.39
C PRO A 63 -6.78 -17.54 9.72
N ILE A 64 -5.83 -16.87 10.36
CA ILE A 64 -4.45 -16.77 9.90
C ILE A 64 -3.75 -18.12 10.11
N PRO A 65 -3.00 -18.65 9.13
CA PRO A 65 -2.26 -19.91 9.26
C PRO A 65 -1.01 -19.72 10.13
N TRP A 66 -1.17 -19.48 11.44
CA TRP A 66 -0.05 -19.17 12.35
C TRP A 66 1.02 -20.27 12.41
N LYS A 67 0.64 -21.55 12.29
CA LYS A 67 1.59 -22.67 12.41
C LYS A 67 2.77 -22.59 11.43
N PRO A 68 2.57 -22.46 10.09
CA PRO A 68 3.68 -22.23 9.17
C PRO A 68 4.35 -20.86 9.38
N LEU A 69 3.60 -19.82 9.76
CA LEU A 69 4.15 -18.48 9.94
C LEU A 69 5.10 -18.37 11.13
N GLN A 70 4.83 -19.08 12.23
CA GLN A 70 5.69 -19.14 13.42
C GLN A 70 7.02 -19.85 13.16
N GLN A 71 7.17 -20.57 12.03
CA GLN A 71 8.44 -21.17 11.62
C GLN A 71 9.36 -20.16 10.93
N THR A 72 8.83 -19.01 10.52
CA THR A 72 9.61 -17.89 9.99
C THR A 72 10.30 -17.14 11.14
N ARG A 73 11.18 -16.19 10.78
CA ARG A 73 11.83 -15.30 11.75
C ARG A 73 11.18 -13.91 11.83
N HIS A 74 9.96 -13.77 11.33
CA HIS A 74 9.25 -12.49 11.40
C HIS A 74 8.80 -12.18 12.82
N THR A 75 8.75 -10.91 13.15
CA THR A 75 7.98 -10.41 14.28
C THR A 75 6.57 -10.07 13.78
N PHE A 76 5.54 -10.51 14.50
CA PHE A 76 4.16 -10.23 14.13
C PHE A 76 3.52 -9.25 15.11
N VAL A 77 2.90 -8.20 14.59
CA VAL A 77 2.16 -7.19 15.34
C VAL A 77 0.71 -7.22 14.87
N PRO A 78 -0.18 -7.97 15.54
CA PRO A 78 -1.58 -8.03 15.16
C PRO A 78 -2.25 -6.65 15.10
N VAL A 79 -2.99 -6.41 14.03
CA VAL A 79 -3.76 -5.18 13.82
C VAL A 79 -5.24 -5.47 14.00
N ILE A 80 -5.88 -4.76 14.93
CA ILE A 80 -7.33 -4.76 15.11
C ILE A 80 -7.89 -3.51 14.43
N ARG A 81 -8.65 -3.71 13.36
CA ARG A 81 -9.26 -2.61 12.63
C ARG A 81 -10.59 -2.21 13.25
N VAL A 82 -10.75 -0.91 13.48
CA VAL A 82 -11.96 -0.31 14.05
C VAL A 82 -12.52 0.67 13.04
N PRO A 83 -13.46 0.25 12.17
CA PRO A 83 -14.18 1.18 11.31
C PRO A 83 -14.91 2.25 12.14
N LEU A 84 -15.07 3.47 11.58
CA LEU A 84 -15.76 4.56 12.28
C LEU A 84 -17.21 4.20 12.71
N SER A 85 -17.87 3.30 11.97
CA SER A 85 -19.18 2.77 12.34
C SER A 85 -19.15 1.97 13.65
N ALA A 86 -18.10 1.18 13.89
CA ALA A 86 -17.88 0.46 15.14
C ALA A 86 -17.48 1.40 16.29
N PHE A 87 -16.88 2.56 15.99
CA PHE A 87 -16.55 3.57 17.00
C PHE A 87 -17.78 4.22 17.69
N ASN A 88 -18.99 3.91 17.22
CA ASN A 88 -20.25 4.34 17.84
C ASN A 88 -20.87 3.29 18.77
N ARG A 89 -20.26 2.11 18.89
CA ARG A 89 -20.77 1.02 19.71
C ARG A 89 -20.59 1.32 21.19
N SER A 90 -21.64 1.05 21.97
CA SER A 90 -21.60 1.18 23.44
C SER A 90 -20.71 0.11 24.10
N ASP A 91 -20.52 -1.04 23.45
CA ASP A 91 -19.73 -2.17 23.94
C ASP A 91 -18.30 -2.22 23.36
N LEU A 92 -17.87 -1.19 22.61
CA LEU A 92 -16.58 -1.17 21.93
C LEU A 92 -15.40 -1.39 22.88
N GLU A 93 -15.44 -0.77 24.06
CA GLU A 93 -14.40 -0.92 25.09
C GLU A 93 -14.21 -2.39 25.48
N THR A 94 -15.32 -3.06 25.82
CA THR A 94 -15.33 -4.48 26.17
C THR A 94 -14.85 -5.35 25.02
N GLU A 95 -15.28 -5.04 23.79
CA GLU A 95 -14.91 -5.81 22.61
C GLU A 95 -13.42 -5.70 22.26
N LEU A 96 -12.84 -4.50 22.38
CA LEU A 96 -11.42 -4.28 22.17
C LEU A 96 -10.57 -5.01 23.23
N ILE A 97 -10.98 -4.95 24.50
CA ILE A 97 -10.31 -5.69 25.58
C ILE A 97 -10.34 -7.18 25.28
N ARG A 98 -11.51 -7.73 24.92
CA ARG A 98 -11.67 -9.15 24.55
C ARG A 98 -10.69 -9.54 23.44
N LEU A 99 -10.70 -8.84 22.31
CA LEU A 99 -9.81 -9.14 21.18
C LEU A 99 -8.33 -9.06 21.57
N CYS A 100 -7.93 -8.05 22.34
CA CYS A 100 -6.54 -7.92 22.79
C CYS A 100 -6.13 -9.07 23.73
N THR A 101 -7.05 -9.57 24.55
CA THR A 101 -6.81 -10.72 25.46
C THR A 101 -6.82 -12.08 24.76
N GLU A 102 -7.55 -12.22 23.64
CA GLU A 102 -7.54 -13.42 22.79
C GLU A 102 -6.26 -13.58 21.96
N LEU A 103 -5.35 -12.62 22.04
CA LEU A 103 -4.03 -12.62 21.39
C LEU A 103 -2.91 -12.67 22.45
N PRO A 104 -2.88 -13.69 23.35
CA PRO A 104 -1.95 -13.71 24.49
C PRO A 104 -0.49 -13.86 24.06
N ASP A 105 -0.23 -14.54 22.94
CA ASP A 105 1.12 -14.83 22.45
C ASP A 105 1.83 -13.61 21.85
N PHE A 106 1.11 -12.52 21.60
CA PHE A 106 1.64 -11.30 20.99
C PHE A 106 1.89 -10.22 22.04
N GLN A 107 3.14 -9.75 22.12
CA GLN A 107 3.57 -8.70 23.05
C GLN A 107 3.19 -7.29 22.55
N GLU A 108 3.01 -7.12 21.24
CA GLU A 108 2.68 -5.83 20.62
C GLU A 108 1.37 -5.98 19.83
N LEU A 109 0.51 -4.96 19.91
CA LEU A 109 -0.76 -4.86 19.18
C LEU A 109 -0.92 -3.45 18.60
N GLN A 110 -1.60 -3.35 17.46
CA GLN A 110 -2.02 -2.07 16.89
C GLN A 110 -3.55 -1.98 16.82
N LEU A 111 -4.10 -0.83 17.22
CA LEU A 111 -5.46 -0.44 16.89
C LEU A 111 -5.46 0.48 15.66
N ASP A 112 -6.05 0.00 14.58
CA ASP A 112 -6.21 0.78 13.34
C ASP A 112 -7.58 1.45 13.32
N LEU A 113 -7.62 2.73 13.70
CA LEU A 113 -8.81 3.57 13.72
C LEU A 113 -8.50 4.93 13.09
N ASP A 114 -9.08 5.20 11.92
CA ASP A 114 -9.06 6.51 11.28
C ASP A 114 -10.04 7.46 11.99
N CYS A 115 -9.72 7.84 13.22
CA CYS A 115 -10.59 8.68 14.04
C CYS A 115 -10.74 10.08 13.42
N PRO A 116 -11.95 10.63 13.24
CA PRO A 116 -12.08 12.02 12.82
C PRO A 116 -11.60 12.97 13.92
N GLU A 117 -11.01 14.11 13.54
CA GLU A 117 -10.46 15.10 14.48
C GLU A 117 -11.45 15.53 15.57
N SER A 118 -12.72 15.66 15.22
CA SER A 118 -13.81 16.06 16.13
C SER A 118 -14.04 15.06 17.26
N ARG A 119 -13.57 13.82 17.13
CA ARG A 119 -13.76 12.74 18.10
C ARG A 119 -12.48 12.23 18.75
N LEU A 120 -11.33 12.88 18.51
CA LEU A 120 -10.06 12.51 19.13
C LEU A 120 -10.11 12.51 20.66
N SER A 121 -10.92 13.41 21.26
CA SER A 121 -11.13 13.42 22.72
C SER A 121 -11.82 12.15 23.22
N GLU A 122 -12.85 11.68 22.51
CA GLU A 122 -13.53 10.41 22.83
C GLU A 122 -12.57 9.23 22.66
N TYR A 123 -11.72 9.27 21.64
CA TYR A 123 -10.73 8.22 21.41
C TYR A 123 -9.68 8.16 22.51
N ALA A 124 -9.18 9.32 22.96
CA ALA A 124 -8.28 9.40 24.11
C ALA A 124 -8.93 8.82 25.38
N ASP A 125 -10.22 9.08 25.61
CA ASP A 125 -10.94 8.55 26.77
C ASP A 125 -11.14 7.03 26.69
N LEU A 126 -11.38 6.48 25.49
CA LEU A 126 -11.43 5.05 25.26
C LEU A 126 -10.07 4.40 25.56
N LEU A 127 -8.98 4.92 25.00
CA LEU A 127 -7.63 4.40 25.21
C LEU A 127 -7.21 4.45 26.68
N ARG A 128 -7.58 5.52 27.40
CA ARG A 128 -7.33 5.64 28.84
C ARG A 128 -7.96 4.52 29.67
N LYS A 129 -9.07 3.95 29.20
CA LYS A 129 -9.74 2.82 29.88
C LYS A 129 -9.19 1.47 29.44
N ILE A 130 -8.79 1.34 28.17
CA ILE A 130 -8.21 0.11 27.63
C ILE A 130 -6.79 -0.11 28.15
N ARG A 131 -5.95 0.94 28.20
CA ARG A 131 -4.52 0.81 28.52
C ARG A 131 -4.24 0.07 29.84
N PRO A 132 -4.95 0.34 30.96
CA PRO A 132 -4.76 -0.42 32.21
C PRO A 132 -5.10 -1.91 32.13
N GLN A 133 -5.89 -2.35 31.16
CA GLN A 133 -6.24 -3.76 30.95
C GLN A 133 -5.16 -4.53 30.17
N LEU A 134 -4.20 -3.79 29.58
CA LEU A 134 -3.13 -4.35 28.74
C LEU A 134 -1.73 -3.98 29.28
N PRO A 135 -1.44 -4.07 30.60
CA PRO A 135 -0.25 -3.47 31.20
C PRO A 135 1.07 -4.00 30.63
N GLU A 136 1.10 -5.27 30.25
CA GLU A 136 2.31 -5.94 29.72
C GLU A 136 2.42 -5.85 28.19
N LYS A 137 1.40 -5.34 27.49
CA LYS A 137 1.43 -5.22 26.02
C LYS A 137 1.94 -3.85 25.59
N ILE A 138 2.70 -3.85 24.50
CA ILE A 138 3.00 -2.65 23.72
C ILE A 138 1.78 -2.36 22.84
N LEU A 139 1.21 -1.16 22.99
CA LEU A 139 0.03 -0.72 22.26
C LEU A 139 0.40 0.44 21.33
N SER A 140 0.05 0.29 20.06
CA SER A 140 0.07 1.38 19.09
C SER A 140 -1.28 1.68 18.50
N VAL A 141 -1.39 2.88 17.94
CA VAL A 141 -2.59 3.37 17.27
C VAL A 141 -2.24 4.02 15.96
N THR A 142 -3.16 3.97 15.01
CA THR A 142 -3.07 4.78 13.77
C THR A 142 -3.21 6.27 14.10
N ALA A 143 -2.41 7.10 13.43
CA ALA A 143 -2.49 8.55 13.45
C ALA A 143 -2.46 9.11 12.03
N LEU A 144 -3.27 10.15 11.79
CA LEU A 144 -3.34 10.85 10.51
C LEU A 144 -2.61 12.21 10.60
N PRO A 145 -2.13 12.77 9.48
CA PRO A 145 -1.43 14.06 9.46
C PRO A 145 -2.21 15.18 10.12
N VAL A 146 -3.53 15.16 9.97
CA VAL A 146 -4.45 16.15 10.54
C VAL A 146 -4.59 16.06 12.05
N HIS A 147 -4.33 14.90 12.66
CA HIS A 147 -4.39 14.73 14.11
C HIS A 147 -3.29 15.50 14.83
N LEU A 148 -2.12 15.66 14.20
CA LEU A 148 -0.94 16.25 14.83
C LEU A 148 -1.09 17.75 15.15
N ASP A 149 -2.09 18.42 14.57
CA ASP A 149 -2.46 19.81 14.91
C ASP A 149 -3.51 19.91 16.03
N ASN A 150 -4.14 18.79 16.38
CA ASN A 150 -5.22 18.75 17.34
C ASN A 150 -4.69 18.48 18.76
N ARG A 151 -5.01 19.37 19.71
CA ARG A 151 -4.58 19.23 21.12
C ARG A 151 -5.05 17.93 21.77
N ALA A 152 -6.17 17.35 21.31
CA ALA A 152 -6.64 16.07 21.84
C ALA A 152 -5.75 14.90 21.44
N PHE A 153 -4.97 15.01 20.36
CA PHE A 153 -4.08 13.93 19.92
C PHE A 153 -2.94 13.67 20.89
N GLU A 154 -2.43 14.68 21.59
CA GLU A 154 -1.43 14.46 22.64
C GLU A 154 -1.95 13.49 23.71
N ARG A 155 -3.23 13.60 24.08
CA ARG A 155 -3.87 12.66 25.02
C ARG A 155 -4.01 11.25 24.43
N VAL A 156 -4.24 11.11 23.13
CA VAL A 156 -4.20 9.81 22.43
C VAL A 156 -2.79 9.21 22.54
N ALA A 157 -1.77 9.95 22.12
CA ALA A 157 -0.37 9.52 22.14
C ALA A 157 0.18 9.27 23.55
N LEU A 158 -0.42 9.85 24.60
CA LEU A 158 -0.06 9.57 26.00
C LEU A 158 -0.56 8.22 26.50
N ASN A 159 -1.62 7.67 25.91
CA ASN A 159 -2.21 6.38 26.31
C ASN A 159 -1.70 5.20 25.47
N CYS A 160 -0.65 5.41 24.68
CA CYS A 160 -0.03 4.40 23.82
C CYS A 160 1.50 4.46 23.96
N ASP A 161 2.17 3.36 23.62
CA ASP A 161 3.63 3.28 23.67
C ASP A 161 4.25 3.98 22.44
N TYR A 162 3.54 3.96 21.31
CA TYR A 162 3.85 4.74 20.11
C TYR A 162 2.61 4.86 19.22
N TYR A 163 2.69 5.65 18.15
CA TYR A 163 1.64 5.70 17.12
C TYR A 163 2.23 5.46 15.72
N VAL A 164 1.41 5.01 14.78
CA VAL A 164 1.80 4.86 13.38
C VAL A 164 1.21 6.02 12.59
N LEU A 165 2.07 6.94 12.16
CA LEU A 165 1.71 8.08 11.32
C LEU A 165 1.55 7.62 9.86
N GLN A 166 0.31 7.52 9.40
CA GLN A 166 -0.01 7.25 8.01
C GLN A 166 0.08 8.56 7.22
N VAL A 167 1.18 8.78 6.51
CA VAL A 167 1.39 10.03 5.72
C VAL A 167 0.66 10.02 4.38
N HIS A 168 -0.23 9.05 4.17
CA HIS A 168 -1.03 8.87 2.98
C HIS A 168 -2.51 8.93 3.32
N GLY A 169 -3.30 9.30 2.33
CA GLY A 169 -4.73 9.54 2.48
C GLY A 169 -5.26 10.11 1.18
N LEU A 170 -6.48 9.73 0.85
CA LEU A 170 -7.11 10.16 -0.40
C LEU A 170 -8.31 11.05 -0.07
N ASP A 171 -8.18 12.34 -0.39
CA ASP A 171 -9.34 13.19 -0.58
C ASP A 171 -10.04 12.75 -1.87
N VAL A 172 -11.08 11.95 -1.69
CA VAL A 172 -11.79 11.35 -2.82
C VAL A 172 -12.41 12.49 -3.65
N PRO A 173 -12.04 12.61 -4.93
CA PRO A 173 -12.53 13.66 -5.80
C PRO A 173 -14.01 13.40 -6.13
N ASP A 174 -14.82 14.46 -6.20
CA ASP A 174 -16.22 14.38 -6.61
C ASP A 174 -16.41 14.08 -8.11
N HIS A 175 -15.38 14.37 -8.92
CA HIS A 175 -15.42 14.26 -10.37
C HIS A 175 -14.07 13.79 -10.96
N MET A 176 -14.11 13.05 -12.07
CA MET A 176 -12.94 12.42 -12.72
C MET A 176 -11.85 13.39 -13.18
N ASN A 177 -12.21 14.65 -13.40
CA ASN A 177 -11.27 15.71 -13.82
C ASN A 177 -10.64 16.46 -12.65
N ARG A 178 -11.03 16.17 -11.40
CA ARG A 178 -10.41 16.78 -10.22
C ARG A 178 -9.12 16.07 -9.87
N HIS A 179 -8.13 16.86 -9.47
CA HIS A 179 -6.88 16.35 -8.94
C HIS A 179 -7.12 15.48 -7.71
N ALA A 180 -6.38 14.39 -7.60
CA ALA A 180 -6.33 13.56 -6.40
C ALA A 180 -4.96 12.90 -6.34
N GLU A 181 -4.40 12.80 -5.13
CA GLU A 181 -3.07 12.31 -4.87
C GLU A 181 -3.13 11.44 -3.61
N LEU A 182 -2.49 10.28 -3.62
CA LEU A 182 -2.50 9.35 -2.47
C LEU A 182 -1.59 9.83 -1.33
N MET A 183 -0.54 10.57 -1.67
CA MET A 183 0.42 11.11 -0.70
C MET A 183 0.92 12.45 -1.19
N ASN A 184 0.58 13.51 -0.47
CA ASN A 184 1.14 14.82 -0.73
C ASN A 184 2.44 15.00 0.07
N PRO A 185 3.61 15.20 -0.58
CA PRO A 185 4.88 15.27 0.11
C PRO A 185 4.97 16.45 1.09
N ALA A 186 4.37 17.61 0.78
CA ALA A 186 4.40 18.75 1.69
C ALA A 186 3.57 18.52 2.95
N THR A 187 2.45 17.78 2.85
CA THR A 187 1.66 17.34 3.99
C THR A 187 2.45 16.32 4.82
N ALA A 188 3.09 15.34 4.18
CA ALA A 188 3.94 14.34 4.85
C ALA A 188 5.08 15.00 5.64
N ASP A 189 5.85 15.89 5.01
CA ASP A 189 6.96 16.59 5.66
C ASP A 189 6.51 17.42 6.87
N ARG A 190 5.35 18.07 6.75
CA ARG A 190 4.77 18.86 7.84
C ARG A 190 4.31 17.97 8.98
N ALA A 191 3.72 16.82 8.66
CA ALA A 191 3.30 15.83 9.66
C ALA A 191 4.51 15.28 10.41
N ILE A 192 5.57 14.85 9.70
CA ILE A 192 6.80 14.35 10.32
C ILE A 192 7.44 15.40 11.24
N ARG A 193 7.58 16.66 10.80
CA ARG A 193 8.09 17.73 11.67
C ARG A 193 7.27 17.93 12.94
N ARG A 194 5.96 17.73 12.87
CA ARG A 194 5.08 17.84 14.05
C ARG A 194 5.18 16.62 14.96
N ALA A 195 5.31 15.44 14.38
CA ALA A 195 5.55 14.20 15.12
C ALA A 195 6.86 14.29 15.92
N GLU A 196 7.95 14.77 15.30
CA GLU A 196 9.21 15.06 15.99
C GLU A 196 9.03 16.08 17.13
N LYS A 197 8.30 17.18 16.86
CA LYS A 197 8.03 18.20 17.89
C LYS A 197 7.19 17.67 19.06
N LEU A 198 6.30 16.72 18.81
CA LEU A 198 5.50 16.07 19.85
C LEU A 198 6.38 15.25 20.81
N GLY A 199 7.55 14.80 20.36
CA GLY A 199 8.55 14.13 21.20
C GLY A 199 8.07 12.77 21.75
N ARG A 200 7.16 12.12 21.04
CA ARG A 200 6.59 10.81 21.39
C ARG A 200 7.01 9.80 20.32
N PRO A 201 7.38 8.56 20.68
CA PRO A 201 7.79 7.58 19.69
C PRO A 201 6.71 7.33 18.64
N TYR A 202 7.11 7.18 17.38
CA TYR A 202 6.19 6.88 16.28
C TYR A 202 6.84 6.05 15.18
N SER A 203 6.02 5.43 14.36
CA SER A 203 6.44 4.82 13.10
C SER A 203 5.79 5.57 11.93
N ILE A 204 6.37 5.49 10.73
CA ILE A 204 5.82 6.13 9.54
C ILE A 204 5.31 5.05 8.60
N ALA A 205 4.05 5.15 8.17
CA ALA A 205 3.48 4.27 7.17
C ALA A 205 3.47 4.90 5.77
N LEU A 206 4.23 4.31 4.83
CA LEU A 206 4.35 4.76 3.44
C LEU A 206 3.49 3.92 2.48
N PRO A 207 2.81 4.55 1.49
CA PRO A 207 1.97 3.82 0.54
C PRO A 207 2.80 3.23 -0.61
N CYS A 208 2.93 1.91 -0.64
CA CYS A 208 3.46 1.15 -1.79
C CYS A 208 2.35 0.64 -2.72
N TYR A 209 1.14 1.21 -2.64
CA TYR A 209 -0.04 0.74 -3.35
C TYR A 209 -0.74 1.88 -4.11
N ALA A 210 -1.76 1.51 -4.88
CA ALA A 210 -2.64 2.39 -5.63
C ALA A 210 -4.09 2.20 -5.21
N TYR A 211 -4.88 3.28 -5.25
CA TYR A 211 -6.34 3.16 -5.31
C TYR A 211 -6.81 3.16 -6.76
N GLU A 212 -7.87 2.41 -7.05
CA GLU A 212 -8.62 2.53 -8.29
C GLU A 212 -9.93 3.28 -8.03
N LEU A 213 -10.05 4.47 -8.60
CA LEU A 213 -11.25 5.29 -8.55
C LEU A 213 -12.13 4.97 -9.75
N ASN A 214 -13.42 4.80 -9.48
CA ASN A 214 -14.42 4.47 -10.48
C ASN A 214 -15.41 5.63 -10.61
N PHE A 215 -15.58 6.10 -11.84
CA PHE A 215 -16.45 7.21 -12.19
C PHE A 215 -17.54 6.77 -13.16
N ASP A 216 -18.65 7.48 -13.10
CA ASP A 216 -19.74 7.37 -14.03
C ASP A 216 -19.28 7.81 -15.44
N PRO A 217 -19.42 6.97 -16.49
CA PRO A 217 -18.92 7.30 -17.83
C PRO A 217 -19.58 8.52 -18.46
N ASP A 218 -20.86 8.78 -18.16
CA ASP A 218 -21.65 9.83 -18.80
C ASP A 218 -21.46 11.18 -18.09
N THR A 219 -21.42 11.16 -16.76
CA THR A 219 -21.41 12.36 -15.92
C THR A 219 -20.06 12.68 -15.30
N GLY A 220 -19.11 11.74 -15.33
CA GLY A 220 -17.79 11.87 -14.70
C GLY A 220 -17.81 11.90 -13.16
N ARG A 221 -18.98 11.68 -12.54
CA ARG A 221 -19.14 11.70 -11.07
C ARG A 221 -18.49 10.49 -10.41
N PHE A 222 -17.91 10.69 -9.23
CA PHE A 222 -17.36 9.61 -8.43
C PHE A 222 -18.45 8.61 -8.02
N LEU A 223 -18.16 7.32 -8.17
CA LEU A 223 -19.05 6.23 -7.78
C LEU A 223 -18.54 5.50 -6.54
N TYR A 224 -17.32 4.96 -6.62
CA TYR A 224 -16.69 4.21 -5.54
C TYR A 224 -15.18 4.08 -5.78
N LEU A 225 -14.45 3.71 -4.73
CA LEU A 225 -13.02 3.39 -4.79
C LEU A 225 -12.82 1.90 -4.49
N THR A 226 -11.78 1.31 -5.07
CA THR A 226 -11.32 -0.04 -4.73
C THR A 226 -9.85 -0.02 -4.32
N ALA A 227 -9.56 -0.76 -3.25
CA ALA A 227 -8.23 -0.89 -2.66
C ALA A 227 -7.67 -2.32 -2.79
N GLU A 228 -8.56 -3.33 -2.83
CA GLU A 228 -8.26 -4.76 -2.94
C GLU A 228 -9.36 -5.46 -3.71
N GLY A 229 -8.99 -6.37 -4.62
CA GLY A 229 -9.94 -7.24 -5.33
C GLY A 229 -10.74 -6.60 -6.48
N PRO A 230 -11.45 -7.42 -7.27
CA PRO A 230 -12.23 -6.95 -8.41
C PRO A 230 -13.47 -6.18 -7.98
N SER A 231 -13.74 -5.06 -8.65
CA SER A 231 -14.98 -4.29 -8.46
C SER A 231 -16.19 -5.02 -9.07
N GLY A 232 -17.30 -5.11 -8.34
CA GLY A 232 -18.54 -5.76 -8.80
C GLY A 232 -19.38 -4.99 -9.82
N ARG A 233 -19.07 -3.72 -10.12
CA ARG A 233 -19.76 -2.96 -11.17
C ARG A 233 -18.95 -2.96 -12.46
N HIS A 234 -19.62 -3.35 -13.54
CA HIS A 234 -19.11 -3.27 -14.90
C HIS A 234 -19.55 -1.94 -15.53
N ASN A 235 -18.72 -1.38 -16.43
CA ASN A 235 -18.91 -0.10 -17.13
C ASN A 235 -18.66 1.17 -16.28
N THR A 236 -17.41 1.40 -15.90
CA THR A 236 -16.95 2.63 -15.22
C THR A 236 -15.72 3.21 -15.92
N VAL A 237 -15.53 4.52 -15.81
CA VAL A 237 -14.24 5.13 -16.17
C VAL A 237 -13.31 4.99 -14.97
N LYS A 238 -12.13 4.41 -15.20
CA LYS A 238 -11.19 4.05 -14.14
C LYS A 238 -10.02 5.00 -14.11
N ARG A 239 -9.61 5.41 -12.91
CA ARG A 239 -8.38 6.16 -12.68
C ARG A 239 -7.63 5.59 -11.51
N ARG A 240 -6.37 5.22 -11.70
CA ARG A 240 -5.52 4.75 -10.61
C ARG A 240 -4.68 5.88 -10.05
N ILE A 241 -4.50 5.87 -8.73
CA ILE A 241 -3.74 6.89 -8.01
C ILE A 241 -2.78 6.18 -7.06
N ALA A 242 -1.49 6.45 -7.22
CA ALA A 242 -0.41 5.94 -6.38
C ALA A 242 0.49 7.10 -5.94
N ALA A 243 1.29 6.90 -4.89
CA ALA A 243 2.35 7.83 -4.56
C ALA A 243 3.46 7.79 -5.62
N ARG A 244 4.09 8.94 -5.87
CA ARG A 244 5.19 9.02 -6.84
C ARG A 244 6.46 8.43 -6.20
N HIS A 245 7.20 7.61 -6.94
CA HIS A 245 8.40 6.94 -6.41
C HIS A 245 9.42 7.92 -5.81
N ARG A 246 9.62 9.08 -6.46
CA ARG A 246 10.51 10.14 -5.94
C ARG A 246 10.10 10.67 -4.56
N ASP A 247 8.80 10.74 -4.29
CA ASP A 247 8.32 11.26 -3.01
C ASP A 247 8.50 10.21 -1.92
N LEU A 248 8.32 8.91 -2.25
CA LEU A 248 8.62 7.81 -1.34
C LEU A 248 10.11 7.79 -0.97
N ILE A 249 11.00 7.93 -1.96
CA ILE A 249 12.45 8.03 -1.75
C ILE A 249 12.79 9.24 -0.87
N HIS A 250 12.16 10.39 -1.10
CA HIS A 250 12.34 11.57 -0.27
C HIS A 250 11.96 11.33 1.21
N GLN A 251 10.82 10.69 1.46
CA GLN A 251 10.41 10.35 2.84
C GLN A 251 11.36 9.33 3.49
N LEU A 252 11.84 8.33 2.73
CA LEU A 252 12.85 7.36 3.18
C LEU A 252 14.16 8.04 3.60
N HIS A 253 14.61 9.04 2.85
CA HIS A 253 15.81 9.78 3.21
C HIS A 253 15.63 10.60 4.49
N GLN A 254 14.48 11.26 4.65
CA GLN A 254 14.17 12.01 5.88
C GLN A 254 14.12 11.11 7.11
N PHE A 255 13.51 9.93 6.99
CA PHE A 255 13.35 8.97 8.08
C PHE A 255 14.68 8.67 8.81
N ARG A 256 15.79 8.59 8.08
CA ARG A 256 17.11 8.25 8.62
C ARG A 256 17.68 9.28 9.61
N SER A 257 17.11 10.49 9.67
CA SER A 257 17.56 11.57 10.56
C SER A 257 16.61 11.89 11.70
N LEU A 258 15.50 11.16 11.83
CA LEU A 258 14.47 11.44 12.83
C LEU A 258 14.84 10.82 14.18
N GLU A 259 14.63 11.57 15.26
CA GLU A 259 15.02 11.16 16.61
C GLU A 259 13.97 10.25 17.26
N TYR A 260 12.69 10.55 17.04
CA TYR A 260 11.58 9.83 17.68
C TYR A 260 10.94 8.77 16.77
N ALA A 261 11.32 8.73 15.48
CA ALA A 261 10.85 7.73 14.55
C ALA A 261 11.53 6.37 14.81
N ARG A 262 10.74 5.33 15.05
CA ARG A 262 11.19 3.98 15.40
C ARG A 262 11.38 3.09 14.18
N SER A 263 10.44 3.15 13.24
CA SER A 263 10.42 2.28 12.06
C SER A 263 9.64 2.90 10.92
N LEU A 264 9.95 2.41 9.72
CA LEU A 264 9.15 2.62 8.53
C LEU A 264 8.36 1.36 8.23
N ILE A 265 7.09 1.54 7.89
CA ILE A 265 6.15 0.47 7.58
C ILE A 265 5.61 0.71 6.18
N TRP A 266 5.83 -0.23 5.27
CA TRP A 266 5.14 -0.23 3.98
C TRP A 266 3.69 -0.64 4.19
N PHE A 267 2.76 0.17 3.69
CA PHE A 267 1.35 -0.02 3.92
C PHE A 267 0.76 -1.27 3.28
N ARG A 268 1.54 -2.05 2.52
CA ARG A 268 1.10 -3.32 1.96
C ARG A 268 2.31 -4.20 1.62
N LEU A 269 2.29 -5.46 2.06
CA LEU A 269 3.23 -6.48 1.59
C LEU A 269 2.95 -6.78 0.11
N PRO A 270 3.97 -6.72 -0.78
CA PRO A 270 3.80 -7.16 -2.17
C PRO A 270 3.39 -8.63 -2.25
N VAL A 271 2.26 -8.91 -2.91
CA VAL A 271 1.75 -10.26 -3.13
C VAL A 271 1.60 -10.49 -4.63
N ASP A 272 2.05 -11.65 -5.11
CA ASP A 272 1.94 -12.02 -6.52
C ASP A 272 0.47 -11.99 -6.99
N GLY A 273 0.24 -11.27 -8.09
CA GLY A 273 -1.08 -11.04 -8.66
C GLY A 273 -1.80 -9.79 -8.14
N ASP A 274 -1.27 -9.10 -7.14
CA ASP A 274 -1.81 -7.79 -6.74
C ASP A 274 -1.50 -6.74 -7.82
N ARG A 275 -2.58 -6.21 -8.42
CA ARG A 275 -2.51 -5.20 -9.49
C ARG A 275 -2.29 -3.78 -8.97
N LEU A 276 -2.52 -3.58 -7.69
CA LEU A 276 -2.51 -2.27 -7.05
C LEU A 276 -1.35 -2.13 -6.07
N CYS A 277 -0.51 -3.14 -5.87
CA CYS A 277 0.71 -3.04 -5.05
C CYS A 277 1.96 -3.01 -5.93
N LEU A 278 2.95 -2.21 -5.55
CA LEU A 278 4.27 -2.26 -6.18
C LEU A 278 4.84 -3.68 -6.00
N PRO A 279 5.41 -4.29 -7.06
CA PRO A 279 6.06 -5.58 -6.93
C PRO A 279 7.35 -5.45 -6.14
N ARG A 280 7.74 -6.55 -5.48
CA ARG A 280 8.86 -6.57 -4.54
C ARG A 280 10.18 -6.03 -5.11
N PRO A 281 10.60 -6.33 -6.36
CA PRO A 281 11.83 -5.76 -6.93
C PRO A 281 11.77 -4.25 -7.10
N ALA A 282 10.64 -3.70 -7.54
CA ALA A 282 10.48 -2.24 -7.69
C ALA A 282 10.49 -1.53 -6.34
N LEU A 283 9.87 -2.13 -5.33
CA LEU A 283 9.92 -1.62 -3.97
C LEU A 283 11.35 -1.67 -3.41
N ALA A 284 12.11 -2.74 -3.68
CA ALA A 284 13.51 -2.83 -3.27
C ALA A 284 14.37 -1.69 -3.84
N GLU A 285 14.16 -1.30 -5.10
CA GLU A 285 14.86 -0.14 -5.68
C GLU A 285 14.55 1.15 -4.91
N ILE A 286 13.27 1.39 -4.59
CA ILE A 286 12.84 2.55 -3.79
C ILE A 286 13.49 2.54 -2.41
N GLN A 287 13.51 1.38 -1.73
CA GLN A 287 14.16 1.20 -0.42
C GLN A 287 15.65 1.57 -0.45
N HIS A 288 16.33 1.30 -1.56
CA HIS A 288 17.72 1.70 -1.78
C HIS A 288 17.89 3.15 -2.26
N GLY A 289 16.82 3.94 -2.32
CA GLY A 289 16.82 5.32 -2.80
C GLY A 289 16.97 5.47 -4.31
N ARG A 290 16.68 4.41 -5.08
CA ARG A 290 16.75 4.39 -6.54
C ARG A 290 15.35 4.43 -7.14
N LEU A 291 15.20 5.16 -8.25
CA LEU A 291 13.98 5.08 -9.04
C LEU A 291 13.92 3.70 -9.72
N PRO A 292 12.84 2.93 -9.53
CA PRO A 292 12.69 1.69 -10.26
C PRO A 292 12.55 2.02 -11.75
N GLN A 293 13.17 1.23 -12.62
CA GLN A 293 13.07 1.46 -14.06
C GLN A 293 11.61 1.33 -14.49
N ASN A 294 11.11 2.30 -15.25
CA ASN A 294 9.77 2.21 -15.85
C ASN A 294 9.82 1.09 -16.89
N ASP A 295 9.02 0.05 -16.66
CA ASP A 295 9.21 -1.23 -17.35
C ASP A 295 8.20 -1.47 -18.47
N LEU A 296 7.16 -0.64 -18.63
CA LEU A 296 6.12 -0.95 -19.62
C LEU A 296 6.69 -1.00 -21.04
N THR A 297 6.90 -2.23 -21.53
CA THR A 297 7.71 -2.51 -22.72
C THR A 297 6.99 -3.50 -23.62
N CYS A 298 7.25 -3.38 -24.92
CA CYS A 298 6.76 -4.33 -25.90
C CYS A 298 7.85 -5.35 -26.24
N ILE A 299 7.54 -6.63 -26.09
CA ILE A 299 8.39 -7.73 -26.52
C ILE A 299 7.83 -8.32 -27.81
N PHE A 300 8.72 -8.57 -28.77
CA PHE A 300 8.40 -9.21 -30.04
C PHE A 300 8.95 -10.64 -30.04
N ILE A 301 8.07 -11.61 -30.27
CA ILE A 301 8.41 -13.03 -30.32
C ILE A 301 8.25 -13.49 -31.77
N PRO A 302 9.33 -13.89 -32.47
CA PRO A 302 9.24 -14.33 -33.86
C PRO A 302 8.45 -15.64 -33.96
N ILE A 303 7.48 -15.67 -34.88
CA ILE A 303 6.72 -16.86 -35.30
C ILE A 303 7.30 -17.42 -36.61
N SER A 304 7.74 -16.52 -37.49
CA SER A 304 8.45 -16.82 -38.75
C SER A 304 9.33 -15.62 -39.15
N ASP A 305 10.04 -15.74 -40.27
CA ASP A 305 10.89 -14.66 -40.83
C ASP A 305 10.16 -13.33 -41.07
N THR A 306 8.83 -13.38 -41.19
CA THR A 306 8.01 -12.20 -41.50
C THR A 306 6.84 -12.02 -40.55
N THR A 307 6.68 -12.86 -39.52
CA THR A 307 5.56 -12.78 -38.58
C THR A 307 6.08 -12.84 -37.15
N PHE A 308 5.58 -11.95 -36.30
CA PHE A 308 5.89 -11.92 -34.87
C PHE A 308 4.62 -11.71 -34.03
N GLU A 309 4.63 -12.30 -32.83
CA GLU A 309 3.69 -11.98 -31.75
C GLU A 309 4.25 -10.79 -30.95
N ILE A 310 3.39 -9.85 -30.57
CA ILE A 310 3.73 -8.76 -29.66
C ILE A 310 3.08 -9.00 -28.31
N SER A 311 3.84 -8.80 -27.24
CA SER A 311 3.35 -8.80 -25.86
C SER A 311 3.72 -7.51 -25.17
N LEU A 312 2.81 -7.01 -24.33
CA LEU A 312 3.06 -5.90 -23.41
C LEU A 312 3.47 -6.49 -22.06
N VAL A 313 4.64 -6.10 -21.56
CA VAL A 313 5.16 -6.51 -20.25
C VAL A 313 5.08 -5.32 -19.31
N ASN A 314 4.50 -5.54 -18.13
CA ASN A 314 4.45 -4.53 -17.07
C ASN A 314 5.24 -5.03 -15.85
N GLY A 315 6.29 -4.33 -15.49
CA GLY A 315 7.15 -4.71 -14.37
C GLY A 315 6.87 -3.93 -13.10
N ASN A 316 6.26 -2.74 -13.16
CA ASN A 316 6.00 -1.93 -11.95
C ASN A 316 4.89 -0.87 -12.04
N ILE A 317 4.18 -0.76 -13.15
CA ILE A 317 3.12 0.23 -13.31
C ILE A 317 1.86 -0.23 -12.55
N ILE A 318 1.52 0.53 -11.51
CA ILE A 318 0.29 0.34 -10.71
C ILE A 318 -0.68 1.52 -10.82
N HIS A 319 -0.26 2.62 -11.47
CA HIS A 319 -0.99 3.89 -11.49
C HIS A 319 -1.72 4.15 -12.82
N SER A 320 -1.75 3.18 -13.74
CA SER A 320 -2.55 3.23 -14.96
C SER A 320 -3.20 1.88 -15.23
N HIS A 321 -4.30 1.90 -15.99
CA HIS A 321 -5.08 0.74 -16.36
C HIS A 321 -4.96 0.40 -17.85
N GLU A 322 -4.55 1.35 -18.68
CA GLU A 322 -4.51 1.27 -20.12
C GLU A 322 -3.26 2.00 -20.64
N ALA A 323 -2.67 1.45 -21.69
CA ALA A 323 -1.58 2.07 -22.41
C ALA A 323 -1.95 2.23 -23.88
N GLU A 324 -1.61 3.40 -24.42
CA GLU A 324 -1.55 3.64 -25.85
C GLU A 324 -0.14 3.35 -26.35
N LEU A 325 -0.06 2.54 -27.39
CA LEU A 325 1.19 2.19 -28.07
C LEU A 325 1.18 2.93 -29.40
N GLU A 326 2.14 3.81 -29.62
CA GLU A 326 2.39 4.44 -30.91
C GLU A 326 3.41 3.61 -31.68
N LEU A 327 3.01 3.08 -32.84
CA LEU A 327 3.81 2.18 -33.67
C LEU A 327 4.31 2.94 -34.90
N ASN A 328 5.58 3.31 -34.85
CA ASN A 328 6.26 4.05 -35.89
C ASN A 328 6.87 3.08 -36.92
N TRP A 329 6.15 2.89 -38.03
CA TRP A 329 6.56 2.01 -39.13
C TRP A 329 7.32 2.76 -40.22
N ASN A 330 8.51 2.29 -40.60
CA ASN A 330 9.18 2.75 -41.82
C ASN A 330 8.39 2.40 -43.08
N ASN A 331 7.72 1.25 -43.09
CA ASN A 331 6.80 0.82 -44.13
C ASN A 331 5.55 0.19 -43.48
N PRO A 332 4.40 0.87 -43.48
CA PRO A 332 3.20 0.41 -42.80
C PRO A 332 2.43 -0.67 -43.58
N ARG A 333 3.02 -1.30 -44.60
CA ARG A 333 2.36 -2.39 -45.35
C ARG A 333 2.55 -3.73 -44.65
N GLY A 334 1.45 -4.43 -44.43
CA GLY A 334 1.48 -5.76 -43.82
C GLY A 334 0.10 -6.28 -43.46
N MET A 335 0.08 -7.34 -42.66
CA MET A 335 -1.13 -7.93 -42.09
C MET A 335 -0.99 -7.99 -40.57
N TYR A 336 -2.10 -7.88 -39.86
CA TYR A 336 -2.10 -8.08 -38.42
C TYR A 336 -3.46 -8.60 -37.96
N ASP A 337 -3.44 -9.23 -36.80
CA ASP A 337 -4.64 -9.47 -36.02
C ASP A 337 -4.38 -9.25 -34.54
N LEU A 338 -5.38 -8.74 -33.84
CA LEU A 338 -5.30 -8.44 -32.41
C LEU A 338 -6.06 -9.50 -31.64
N TYR A 339 -5.49 -9.89 -30.50
CA TYR A 339 -6.23 -10.65 -29.51
C TYR A 339 -7.25 -9.75 -28.80
N ARG A 340 -8.21 -10.35 -28.09
CA ARG A 340 -9.29 -9.62 -27.38
C ARG A 340 -8.81 -8.61 -26.34
N THR A 341 -7.52 -8.63 -26.03
CA THR A 341 -6.83 -7.77 -25.09
C THR A 341 -6.51 -6.40 -25.67
N ALA A 342 -6.44 -6.22 -26.99
CA ALA A 342 -6.04 -4.95 -27.58
C ALA A 342 -6.99 -4.50 -28.68
N THR A 343 -7.00 -3.19 -28.91
CA THR A 343 -7.79 -2.55 -29.97
C THR A 343 -6.91 -1.63 -30.79
N SER A 344 -7.29 -1.40 -32.04
CA SER A 344 -6.70 -0.36 -32.89
C SER A 344 -7.83 0.54 -33.41
N PRO A 345 -7.54 1.79 -33.78
CA PRO A 345 -8.42 2.55 -34.67
C PRO A 345 -8.67 1.76 -35.96
N ALA A 346 -9.77 2.07 -36.65
CA ALA A 346 -10.34 1.30 -37.78
C ALA A 346 -9.31 0.56 -38.67
N LYS A 347 -9.54 -0.74 -38.89
CA LYS A 347 -8.68 -1.61 -39.69
C LYS A 347 -8.74 -1.23 -41.17
N LYS A 348 -7.60 -0.85 -41.76
CA LYS A 348 -7.45 -0.67 -43.21
C LYS A 348 -6.72 -1.88 -43.79
N ALA A 349 -7.31 -2.54 -44.78
CA ALA A 349 -6.73 -3.73 -45.39
C ALA A 349 -5.32 -3.43 -45.96
N GLY A 350 -4.36 -4.30 -45.65
CA GLY A 350 -2.97 -4.17 -46.10
C GLY A 350 -2.13 -3.11 -45.35
N LEU A 351 -2.69 -2.44 -44.34
CA LEU A 351 -1.98 -1.48 -43.51
C LEU A 351 -1.88 -1.96 -42.06
N LEU A 352 -0.70 -1.75 -41.49
CA LEU A 352 -0.41 -1.94 -40.07
C LEU A 352 -0.95 -0.73 -39.27
N PRO A 353 -1.41 -0.94 -38.02
CA PRO A 353 -1.95 0.13 -37.20
C PRO A 353 -0.82 1.07 -36.73
N ALA A 354 -1.08 2.38 -36.77
CA ALA A 354 -0.18 3.38 -36.21
C ALA A 354 -0.33 3.50 -34.69
N THR A 355 -1.49 3.13 -34.14
CA THR A 355 -1.72 3.13 -32.70
C THR A 355 -2.49 1.90 -32.25
N LEU A 356 -2.19 1.45 -31.04
CA LEU A 356 -2.91 0.39 -30.34
C LEU A 356 -3.25 0.85 -28.93
N THR A 357 -4.35 0.32 -28.41
CA THR A 357 -4.75 0.48 -27.02
C THR A 357 -4.79 -0.90 -26.38
N ALA A 358 -4.11 -1.07 -25.25
CA ALA A 358 -4.07 -2.33 -24.50
C ALA A 358 -4.13 -2.08 -22.98
N PRO A 359 -4.74 -2.98 -22.19
CA PRO A 359 -4.76 -2.86 -20.76
C PRO A 359 -3.36 -3.09 -20.20
N VAL A 360 -2.99 -2.33 -19.18
CA VAL A 360 -1.73 -2.56 -18.45
C VAL A 360 -1.87 -3.88 -17.68
N PRO A 361 -1.00 -4.89 -17.91
CA PRO A 361 -1.04 -6.14 -17.15
C PRO A 361 -0.77 -5.91 -15.65
N ALA A 362 -0.97 -6.92 -14.82
CA ALA A 362 -0.49 -6.84 -13.44
C ALA A 362 1.04 -6.63 -13.43
N PRO A 363 1.60 -5.94 -12.43
CA PRO A 363 3.06 -5.85 -12.29
C PRO A 363 3.70 -7.25 -12.25
N GLY A 364 4.86 -7.40 -12.88
CA GLY A 364 5.55 -8.67 -13.10
C GLY A 364 4.88 -9.60 -14.13
N SER A 365 3.84 -9.15 -14.83
CA SER A 365 3.10 -9.96 -15.80
C SER A 365 3.15 -9.38 -17.20
N GLN A 366 2.71 -10.19 -18.17
CA GLN A 366 2.56 -9.78 -19.55
C GLN A 366 1.19 -10.15 -20.12
N ILE A 367 0.77 -9.43 -21.15
CA ILE A 367 -0.35 -9.81 -22.00
C ILE A 367 0.12 -9.88 -23.44
N ARG A 368 -0.46 -10.83 -24.18
CA ARG A 368 -0.30 -10.86 -25.64
C ARG A 368 -1.25 -9.84 -26.25
N ILE A 369 -0.77 -9.06 -27.21
CA ILE A 369 -1.54 -8.05 -27.92
C ILE A 369 -2.10 -8.61 -29.23
N GLY A 370 -1.28 -9.33 -29.98
CA GLY A 370 -1.63 -9.83 -31.31
C GLY A 370 -0.41 -10.27 -32.10
N TRP A 371 -0.60 -10.51 -33.39
CA TRP A 371 0.49 -10.83 -34.31
C TRP A 371 0.49 -9.88 -35.51
N PHE A 372 1.69 -9.67 -36.06
CA PHE A 372 1.95 -8.77 -37.17
C PHE A 372 2.84 -9.48 -38.18
N SER A 373 2.48 -9.36 -39.46
CA SER A 373 3.27 -9.86 -40.58
C SER A 373 3.85 -8.69 -41.37
N THR A 374 5.16 -8.50 -41.26
CA THR A 374 5.94 -7.43 -41.88
C THR A 374 7.45 -7.77 -41.86
N ARG A 375 8.23 -7.09 -42.70
CA ARG A 375 9.69 -7.29 -42.81
C ARG A 375 10.50 -6.47 -41.81
N GLN A 376 9.87 -5.52 -41.11
CA GLN A 376 10.54 -4.59 -40.20
C GLN A 376 9.69 -4.35 -38.96
N LEU A 377 10.31 -4.36 -37.79
CA LEU A 377 9.67 -4.01 -36.53
C LEU A 377 9.44 -2.49 -36.46
N PRO A 378 8.35 -2.03 -35.81
CA PRO A 378 8.15 -0.61 -35.55
C PRO A 378 9.05 -0.15 -34.41
N HIS A 379 9.36 1.14 -34.36
CA HIS A 379 9.72 1.78 -33.10
C HIS A 379 8.43 2.01 -32.30
N ILE A 380 8.40 1.60 -31.03
CA ILE A 380 7.21 1.75 -30.19
C ILE A 380 7.46 2.79 -29.10
N GLU A 381 6.57 3.76 -29.02
CA GLU A 381 6.43 4.64 -27.87
C GLU A 381 5.20 4.23 -27.06
N VAL A 382 5.33 4.24 -25.74
CA VAL A 382 4.29 3.77 -24.82
C VAL A 382 3.83 4.94 -23.96
N HIS A 383 2.54 5.24 -24.02
CA HIS A 383 1.90 6.32 -23.27
C HIS A 383 0.85 5.74 -22.33
N LEU A 384 0.98 6.02 -21.04
CA LEU A 384 -0.01 5.61 -20.04
C LEU A 384 -1.25 6.51 -20.12
N LYS A 385 -2.42 5.89 -20.01
CA LYS A 385 -3.73 6.57 -19.97
C LYS A 385 -4.36 6.59 -18.59
#